data_AF-A0A0F5JV28-F1
#
_entry.id   AF-A0A0F5JV28-F1
#
_cell.length_a   1.000
_cell.length_b   1.000
_cell.length_c   1.000
_cell.angle_alpha   90.00
_cell.angle_beta   90.00
_cell.angle_gamma   90.00
#
_symmetry.space_group_name_H-M   'P 1'
#
loop_
_entity.id
_entity.type
_entity.pdbx_description
1 polymer ?
#
loop_
_entity_poly.entity_id
_entity_poly.type
_entity_poly.pdbx_seq_one_letter_code
_entity_poly.pdbx_strand_id
1 'polypeptide(L)' 'MGTPTTQQEFLRNAMTQLDMTREQFAERIGTKKRTLDNWLLSTESAEYRSMPDMAWKFVREILENL' A
#
# COMPACT_ATOMS: atom_id res chain seq x y z
N MET A 1 -0.19 13.50 -13.27
CA MET A 1 -0.06 12.07 -12.90
C MET A 1 -1.45 11.60 -12.49
N GLY A 2 -1.94 10.49 -13.06
CA GLY A 2 -3.31 10.02 -12.80
C GLY A 2 -3.48 9.55 -11.36
N THR A 3 -4.66 9.78 -10.79
CA THR A 3 -5.03 9.25 -9.48
C THR A 3 -4.94 7.72 -9.55
N PRO A 4 -4.20 7.03 -8.65
CA PRO A 4 -4.10 5.58 -8.69
C PRO A 4 -5.50 4.95 -8.62
N THR A 5 -5.79 4.05 -9.55
CA THR A 5 -7.13 3.49 -9.77
C THR A 5 -7.38 2.23 -8.94
N THR A 6 -6.30 1.62 -8.41
CA THR A 6 -6.34 0.40 -7.59
C THR A 6 -5.48 0.52 -6.32
N GLN A 7 -5.72 -0.35 -5.32
CA GLN A 7 -4.87 -0.41 -4.12
C GLN A 7 -3.41 -0.76 -4.45
N GLN A 8 -3.20 -1.58 -5.47
CA GLN A 8 -1.87 -2.02 -5.89
C GLN A 8 -1.08 -0.85 -6.47
N GLU A 9 -1.69 -0.08 -7.37
CA GLU A 9 -1.08 1.13 -7.93
C GLU A 9 -0.80 2.15 -6.83
N PHE A 10 -1.77 2.37 -5.94
CA PHE A 10 -1.63 3.30 -4.83
C PHE A 10 -0.46 2.93 -3.91
N LEU A 11 -0.38 1.68 -3.47
CA LEU A 11 0.70 1.21 -2.59
C LEU A 11 2.06 1.24 -3.28
N ARG A 12 2.15 0.88 -4.57
CA ARG A 12 3.40 0.96 -5.34
C ARG A 12 3.87 2.39 -5.50
N ASN A 13 2.96 3.30 -5.85
CA ASN A 13 3.25 4.71 -5.96
C ASN A 13 3.71 5.30 -4.61
N ALA A 14 3.05 4.93 -3.50
CA ALA A 14 3.46 5.35 -2.16
C ALA A 14 4.88 4.90 -1.82
N MET A 15 5.22 3.62 -2.08
CA MET A 15 6.58 3.10 -1.88
C MET A 15 7.63 3.82 -2.74
N THR A 16 7.30 4.13 -4.00
CA THR A 16 8.19 4.91 -4.88
C THR A 16 8.40 6.33 -4.38
N GLN A 17 7.34 7.03 -3.95
CA GLN A 17 7.47 8.40 -3.43
C GLN A 17 8.27 8.48 -2.14
N LEU A 18 8.16 7.46 -1.29
CA LEU A 18 8.85 7.39 0.00
C LEU A 18 10.26 6.80 -0.09
N ASP A 19 10.68 6.35 -1.28
CA ASP A 19 11.91 5.59 -1.49
C ASP A 19 12.06 4.40 -0.52
N MET A 20 10.97 3.64 -0.36
CA MET A 20 10.91 2.52 0.60
C MET A 20 10.73 1.18 -0.11
N THR A 21 11.45 0.18 0.38
CA THR A 21 11.17 -1.22 0.08
C THR A 21 9.83 -1.64 0.70
N ARG A 22 9.27 -2.78 0.26
CA ARG A 22 8.04 -3.34 0.84
C ARG A 22 8.15 -3.60 2.33
N GLU A 23 9.34 -3.97 2.81
CA GLU A 23 9.55 -4.29 4.22
C GLU A 23 9.52 -3.04 5.08
N GLN A 24 10.30 -2.02 4.69
CA GLN A 24 10.29 -0.71 5.35
C GLN A 24 8.91 -0.05 5.30
N PHE A 25 8.23 -0.14 4.15
CA PHE A 25 6.90 0.44 4.01
C PHE A 25 5.86 -0.29 4.85
N ALA A 26 5.88 -1.62 4.91
CA ALA A 26 4.99 -2.40 5.77
C ALA A 26 5.18 -2.04 7.25
N GLU A 27 6.44 -1.93 7.70
CA GLU A 27 6.79 -1.50 9.04
C GLU A 27 6.27 -0.08 9.33
N ARG A 28 6.50 0.87 8.42
CA ARG A 28 6.05 2.26 8.55
C ARG A 28 4.52 2.37 8.70
N ILE A 29 3.77 1.51 8.01
CA ILE A 29 2.30 1.52 8.07
C ILE A 29 1.73 0.59 9.16
N GLY A 30 2.58 0.04 10.02
CA GLY A 30 2.17 -0.78 11.17
C GLY A 30 1.62 -2.15 10.79
N THR A 31 2.06 -2.74 9.68
CA THR A 31 1.60 -4.05 9.21
C THR A 31 2.75 -5.01 8.94
N LYS A 32 2.45 -6.30 8.79
CA LYS A 32 3.44 -7.30 8.39
C LYS A 32 3.66 -7.23 6.87
N LYS A 33 4.89 -7.47 6.41
CA LYS A 33 5.21 -7.57 4.98
C LYS A 33 4.27 -8.51 4.23
N ARG A 34 3.91 -9.66 4.82
CA ARG A 34 2.95 -10.62 4.23
C ARG A 34 1.56 -10.01 3.99
N THR A 35 1.08 -9.17 4.91
CA THR A 35 -0.21 -8.47 4.76
C THR A 35 -0.14 -7.47 3.61
N LEU A 36 0.94 -6.69 3.54
CA LEU A 36 1.17 -5.79 2.40
C LEU A 36 1.25 -6.56 1.08
N ASP A 37 1.97 -7.69 1.06
CA ASP A 37 2.08 -8.54 -0.13
C ASP A 37 0.71 -9.05 -0.58
N ASN A 38 -0.18 -9.45 0.34
CA ASN A 38 -1.57 -9.81 0.03
C ASN A 38 -2.37 -8.68 -0.59
N TRP A 39 -2.13 -7.44 -0.14
CA TRP A 39 -2.77 -6.26 -0.73
C TRP A 39 -2.24 -5.95 -2.14
N LEU A 40 -1.01 -6.36 -2.44
CA LEU A 40 -0.37 -6.14 -3.74
C LEU A 40 -0.66 -7.24 -4.78
N LEU A 41 -1.33 -8.33 -4.39
CA LEU A 41 -1.73 -9.41 -5.30
C LEU A 41 -2.81 -8.97 -6.29
N SER A 42 -2.92 -9.68 -7.42
CA SER A 42 -4.04 -9.54 -8.34
C SER A 42 -5.36 -9.91 -7.64
N THR A 43 -6.46 -9.25 -8.01
CA THR A 43 -7.81 -9.54 -7.48
C THR A 43 -8.30 -10.95 -7.81
N GLU A 44 -7.70 -11.63 -8.78
CA GLU A 44 -7.98 -13.02 -9.13
C GLU A 44 -7.29 -14.04 -8.21
N SER A 45 -6.35 -13.60 -7.36
CA SER A 45 -5.65 -14.48 -6.44
C SER A 45 -6.53 -14.85 -5.25
N ALA A 46 -6.58 -16.13 -4.87
CA ALA A 46 -7.27 -16.58 -3.66
C ALA A 46 -6.70 -15.95 -2.36
N GLU A 47 -5.44 -15.54 -2.38
CA GLU A 47 -4.75 -14.90 -1.27
C GLU A 47 -4.91 -13.37 -1.27
N TYR A 48 -5.53 -12.81 -2.30
CA TYR A 48 -5.81 -11.38 -2.36
C TYR A 48 -6.64 -10.95 -1.15
N ARG A 49 -6.23 -9.84 -0.54
CA ARG A 49 -7.00 -9.19 0.52
C ARG A 49 -7.17 -7.72 0.16
N SER A 50 -8.38 -7.21 0.32
CA SER A 50 -8.65 -5.79 0.19
C SER A 50 -8.00 -5.03 1.33
N MET A 51 -7.41 -3.88 1.00
CA MET A 51 -6.83 -3.01 2.01
C MET A 51 -7.95 -2.33 2.82
N PRO A 52 -7.91 -2.36 4.17
CA PRO A 52 -8.91 -1.70 5.01
C PRO A 52 -8.92 -0.17 4.82
N ASP A 53 -10.08 0.46 4.99
CA ASP A 53 -10.25 1.92 4.84
C ASP A 53 -9.31 2.73 5.74
N MET A 54 -9.01 2.23 6.94
CA MET A 54 -8.07 2.88 7.86
C MET A 54 -6.65 2.94 7.28
N ALA A 55 -6.19 1.86 6.63
CA ALA A 55 -4.88 1.83 5.98
C ALA A 55 -4.83 2.76 4.76
N TRP A 56 -5.94 2.85 4.00
CA TRP A 56 -6.06 3.84 2.92
C TRP A 56 -5.88 5.28 3.43
N LYS A 57 -6.61 5.66 4.47
CA LYS A 57 -6.52 7.00 5.07
C LYS A 57 -5.12 7.28 5.58
N PHE A 58 -4.55 6.35 6.35
CA PHE A 58 -3.23 6.52 6.94
C PHE A 58 -2.12 6.71 5.90
N VAL A 59 -2.12 5.91 4.82
CA VAL A 59 -1.13 6.07 3.75
C VAL A 59 -1.30 7.39 3.01
N ARG A 60 -2.55 7.85 2.78
CA ARG A 60 -2.78 9.18 2.18
C ARG A 60 -2.24 10.30 3.05
N GLU A 61 -2.51 10.26 4.36
CA GLU A 61 -1.99 11.24 5.31
C GLU A 61 -0.45 11.24 5.36
N ILE A 62 0.20 10.09 5.23
CA ILE A 62 1.66 10.02 5.11
C ILE A 62 2.15 10.76 3.86
N LEU A 63 1.49 10.56 2.71
CA LEU A 63 1.89 11.16 1.45
C LEU A 63 1.58 12.66 1.36
N GLU A 64 0.51 13.12 2.01
CA GLU A 64 0.13 14.54 2.06
C GLU A 64 1.06 15.36 2.95
N ASN A 65 1.78 14.71 3.88
CA ASN A 65 2.74 15.33 4.80
C ASN A 65 4.21 15.06 4.42
N LEU A 66 4.47 14.76 3.14
CA LEU A 66 5.84 14.60 2.60
C LEU A 66 6.53 15.94 2.33
#